data_AF-A0AAN8IIJ2-F1
#
_entry.id   AF-A0AAN8IIJ2-F1
#
_cell.length_a   1.000
_cell.length_b   1.000
_cell.length_c   1.000
_cell.angle_alpha   90.00
_cell.angle_beta   90.00
_cell.angle_gamma   90.00
#
_symmetry.space_group_name_H-M   'P 1'
#
loop_
_entity.id
_entity.type
_entity.pdbx_description
1 polymer ?
#
loop_
_entity_poly.entity_id
_entity_poly.type
_entity_poly.pdbx_seq_one_letter_code
_entity_poly.pdbx_strand_id
1 'polypeptide(L)'
;GIGTSLSFPVTGLVASQWATTKSAGTFIALLSCHVQFCSIFTMPTSGALCETSLGWPSVFYLQGSISAVAFLAFFLFYRDDPRQHRCVSPTELAKITKGKQGQEKQAAPYRAIVTDSCVIGVWLSTIGGNLGFQIFLLYGPTYINK
;
A
#
# COMPACT_ATOMS: atom_id res chain seq x y z
N GLY A 1 -6.41 -5.76 -9.85
CA GLY A 1 -7.85 -5.50 -9.70
C GLY A 1 -8.22 -5.50 -8.23
N ILE A 2 -8.76 -6.61 -7.72
CA ILE A 2 -9.24 -6.69 -6.34
C ILE A 2 -8.09 -6.63 -5.32
N GLY A 3 -7.01 -7.40 -5.55
CA GLY A 3 -5.86 -7.41 -4.65
C GLY A 3 -5.22 -6.03 -4.46
N THR A 4 -5.02 -5.30 -5.56
CA THR A 4 -4.49 -3.93 -5.54
C THR A 4 -5.39 -2.95 -4.79
N SER A 5 -6.72 -3.12 -4.86
CA SER A 5 -7.66 -2.27 -4.11
C SER A 5 -7.61 -2.51 -2.61
N LEU A 6 -7.31 -3.74 -2.17
CA LEU A 6 -7.18 -4.09 -0.76
C LEU A 6 -5.84 -3.63 -0.17
N SER A 7 -4.78 -3.53 -0.98
CA SER A 7 -3.45 -3.14 -0.51
C SER A 7 -3.42 -1.74 0.15
N PHE A 8 -4.16 -0.77 -0.40
CA PHE A 8 -4.20 0.61 0.12
C PHE A 8 -4.82 0.72 1.53
N PRO A 9 -6.04 0.19 1.80
CA PRO A 9 -6.60 0.23 3.15
C PRO A 9 -5.81 -0.65 4.13
N VAL A 10 -5.25 -1.78 3.69
CA VAL A 10 -4.39 -2.62 4.53
C VAL A 10 -3.14 -1.87 4.98
N THR A 11 -2.50 -1.10 4.09
CA THR A 11 -1.33 -0.26 4.43
C THR A 11 -1.68 0.73 5.55
N GLY A 12 -2.87 1.35 5.48
CA GLY A 12 -3.37 2.23 6.54
C GLY A 12 -3.72 1.50 7.83
N LEU A 13 -4.30 0.30 7.74
CA LEU A 13 -4.66 -0.51 8.89
C LEU A 13 -3.42 -0.98 9.66
N VAL A 14 -2.43 -1.56 8.96
CA VAL A 14 -1.17 -2.01 9.54
C VAL A 14 -0.47 -0.84 10.22
N ALA A 15 -0.39 0.32 9.56
CA ALA A 15 0.14 1.54 10.16
C ALA A 15 -0.63 1.96 11.41
N SER A 16 -1.96 1.91 11.38
CA SER A 16 -2.81 2.29 12.52
C SER A 16 -2.67 1.35 13.71
N GLN A 17 -2.34 0.07 13.48
CA GLN A 17 -2.16 -0.93 14.53
C GLN A 17 -0.73 -0.94 15.10
N TRP A 18 0.27 -0.83 14.24
CA TRP A 18 1.68 -1.00 14.58
C TRP A 18 2.44 0.31 14.86
N ALA A 19 2.01 1.45 14.27
CA ALA A 19 2.65 2.73 14.55
C ALA A 19 2.05 3.42 15.78
N THR A 20 2.85 4.28 16.42
CA THR A 20 2.39 5.24 17.42
C THR A 20 1.64 6.39 16.72
N THR A 21 0.59 6.95 17.32
CA THR A 21 -0.25 8.00 16.73
C THR A 21 0.56 9.22 16.23
N LYS A 22 1.67 9.55 16.88
CA LYS A 22 2.58 10.65 16.48
C LYS A 22 3.42 10.33 15.24
N SER A 23 3.73 9.06 14.98
CA SER A 23 4.62 8.61 13.90
C SER A 23 3.90 7.85 12.78
N ALA A 24 2.59 7.69 12.86
CA ALA A 24 1.79 6.98 11.86
C ALA A 24 1.96 7.58 10.45
N GLY A 25 2.03 8.90 10.34
CA GLY A 25 2.27 9.58 9.06
C GLY A 25 3.63 9.21 8.43
N THR A 26 4.69 9.17 9.23
CA THR A 26 6.03 8.75 8.76
C THR A 26 6.03 7.28 8.34
N PHE A 27 5.34 6.42 9.07
CA PHE A 27 5.23 5.00 8.73
C PHE A 27 4.46 4.78 7.42
N ILE A 28 3.36 5.52 7.19
CA ILE A 28 2.61 5.49 5.93
C ILE A 28 3.47 6.03 4.78
N ALA A 29 4.23 7.11 4.99
CA ALA A 29 5.12 7.67 3.98
C ALA A 29 6.21 6.66 3.56
N LEU A 30 6.87 6.03 4.53
CA LEU A 30 7.85 4.97 4.29
C LEU A 30 7.25 3.78 3.56
N LEU A 31 6.06 3.34 3.97
CA LEU A 31 5.33 2.29 3.25
C LEU A 31 5.04 2.72 1.82
N SER A 32 4.61 3.95 1.58
CA SER A 32 4.27 4.46 0.24
C SER A 32 5.46 4.46 -0.73
N CYS A 33 6.70 4.52 -0.23
CA CYS A 33 7.90 4.41 -1.06
C CYS A 33 7.98 3.09 -1.84
N HIS A 34 7.31 2.02 -1.39
CA HIS A 34 7.33 0.72 -2.08
C HIS A 34 6.86 0.84 -3.54
N VAL A 35 5.90 1.73 -3.83
CA VAL A 35 5.32 1.87 -5.18
C VAL A 35 6.38 2.30 -6.19
N GLN A 36 7.24 3.24 -5.80
CA GLN A 36 8.33 3.71 -6.65
C GLN A 36 9.46 2.68 -6.71
N PHE A 37 9.80 2.07 -5.58
CA PHE A 37 10.86 1.05 -5.51
C PHE A 37 10.55 -0.15 -6.39
N CYS A 38 9.32 -0.67 -6.34
CA CYS A 38 8.87 -1.76 -7.21
C CYS A 38 9.01 -1.40 -8.69
N SER A 39 8.70 -0.16 -9.08
CA SER A 39 8.80 0.30 -10.46
C SER A 39 10.25 0.35 -10.95
N ILE A 40 11.16 0.85 -10.09
CA ILE A 40 12.61 0.90 -10.37
C ILE A 40 13.20 -0.49 -10.56
N PHE A 41 12.70 -1.51 -9.85
CA PHE A 41 13.14 -2.89 -10.04
C PHE A 41 12.48 -3.56 -11.25
N THR A 42 11.18 -3.36 -11.43
CA THR A 42 10.40 -4.08 -12.45
C THR A 42 10.73 -3.63 -13.87
N MET A 43 10.99 -2.34 -14.08
CA MET A 43 11.27 -1.82 -15.43
C MET A 43 12.58 -2.37 -16.03
N PRO A 44 13.75 -2.32 -15.37
CA PRO A 44 15.00 -2.85 -15.91
C PRO A 44 15.00 -4.37 -16.01
N THR A 45 14.39 -5.06 -15.03
CA THR A 45 14.29 -6.53 -15.06
C THR A 45 13.41 -6.98 -16.22
N SER A 46 12.25 -6.35 -16.43
CA SER A 46 11.41 -6.63 -17.60
C SER A 46 12.17 -6.38 -18.91
N GLY A 47 12.89 -5.26 -19.01
CA GLY A 47 13.70 -4.95 -20.20
C GLY A 47 14.78 -5.99 -20.49
N ALA A 48 15.59 -6.36 -19.49
CA ALA A 48 16.67 -7.33 -19.65
C ALA A 48 16.15 -8.76 -19.95
N LEU A 49 15.03 -9.16 -19.33
CA LEU A 49 14.46 -10.49 -19.55
C LEU A 49 13.72 -10.60 -20.90
N CYS A 50 13.13 -9.50 -21.41
CA CYS A 50 12.48 -9.50 -22.72
C CYS A 50 13.45 -9.74 -23.88
N GLU A 51 14.72 -9.33 -23.75
CA GLU A 51 15.78 -9.54 -24.75
C GLU A 51 16.34 -10.98 -24.73
N THR A 52 16.02 -11.77 -23.71
CA THR A 52 16.48 -13.16 -23.59
C THR A 52 15.62 -14.09 -24.44
N SER A 53 16.16 -15.24 -24.87
CA SER A 53 15.45 -16.27 -25.66
C SER A 53 14.18 -16.83 -24.99
N LEU A 54 14.00 -16.61 -23.69
CA LEU A 54 12.81 -16.98 -22.91
C LEU A 54 11.64 -15.98 -23.09
N GLY A 55 11.91 -14.80 -23.66
CA GLY A 55 10.92 -13.76 -23.97
C GLY A 55 10.18 -13.20 -22.76
N TRP A 56 9.08 -12.49 -23.04
CA TRP A 56 8.22 -11.85 -22.03
C TRP A 56 7.64 -12.77 -20.94
N PRO A 57 7.36 -14.08 -21.17
CA PRO A 57 6.79 -14.93 -20.12
C PRO A 57 7.72 -15.13 -18.92
N SER A 58 9.04 -15.04 -19.13
CA SER A 58 10.05 -15.20 -18.07
C SER A 58 9.91 -14.17 -16.95
N VAL A 59 9.49 -12.95 -17.27
CA VAL A 59 9.24 -11.87 -16.31
C VAL A 59 8.13 -12.25 -15.33
N PHE A 60 7.08 -12.92 -15.82
CA PHE A 60 5.95 -13.35 -15.00
C PHE A 60 6.35 -14.45 -14.03
N TYR A 61 7.18 -15.41 -14.47
CA TYR A 61 7.68 -16.47 -13.58
C TYR A 61 8.63 -15.93 -12.52
N LEU A 62 9.52 -15.00 -12.88
CA LEU A 62 10.43 -14.37 -11.93
C LEU A 62 9.68 -13.53 -10.89
N GLN A 63 8.78 -12.65 -11.32
CA GLN A 63 7.99 -11.83 -10.40
C GLN A 63 7.02 -12.67 -9.56
N GLY A 64 6.44 -13.73 -10.14
CA GLY A 64 5.57 -14.66 -9.44
C GLY A 64 6.29 -15.43 -8.34
N SER A 65 7.50 -15.92 -8.60
CA SER A 65 8.31 -16.63 -7.61
C SER A 65 8.76 -15.71 -6.48
N ILE A 66 9.21 -14.49 -6.78
CA ILE A 66 9.55 -13.48 -5.75
C ILE A 66 8.33 -13.18 -4.87
N SER A 67 7.15 -13.00 -5.48
CA SER A 67 5.91 -12.73 -4.75
C SER A 67 5.49 -13.91 -3.86
N ALA A 68 5.65 -15.15 -4.34
CA ALA A 68 5.36 -16.35 -3.54
C ALA A 68 6.29 -16.48 -2.33
N VAL A 69 7.59 -16.23 -2.50
CA VAL A 69 8.57 -16.24 -1.40
C VAL A 69 8.25 -15.13 -0.39
N ALA A 70 7.93 -13.93 -0.87
CA ALA A 70 7.53 -12.82 -0.02
C ALA A 70 6.24 -13.12 0.76
N PHE A 71 5.25 -13.76 0.13
CA PHE A 71 4.02 -14.19 0.78
C PHE A 71 4.29 -15.23 1.88
N LEU A 72 5.14 -16.22 1.61
CA LEU A 72 5.57 -17.21 2.61
C LEU A 72 6.28 -16.55 3.78
N ALA A 73 7.21 -15.64 3.52
CA ALA A 73 7.89 -14.89 4.57
C ALA A 73 6.90 -14.06 5.39
N PHE A 74 5.98 -13.35 4.74
CA PHE A 74 4.94 -12.59 5.41
C PHE A 74 4.05 -13.51 6.27
N PHE A 75 3.63 -14.65 5.76
CA PHE A 75 2.79 -15.61 6.49
C PHE A 75 3.48 -16.18 7.74
N LEU A 76 4.80 -16.39 7.68
CA LEU A 76 5.58 -16.93 8.80
C LEU A 76 5.90 -15.87 9.86
N PHE A 77 6.22 -14.65 9.44
CA PHE A 77 6.69 -13.59 10.35
C PHE A 77 5.59 -12.64 10.83
N TYR A 78 4.60 -12.33 9.99
CA TYR A 78 3.58 -11.34 10.33
C TYR A 78 2.52 -11.93 11.24
N ARG A 79 2.15 -11.17 12.28
CA ARG A 79 1.03 -11.45 13.17
C ARG A 79 0.16 -10.20 13.21
N ASP A 80 -1.16 -10.35 13.18
CA ASP A 80 -2.06 -9.17 13.22
C ASP A 80 -2.04 -8.44 14.56
N ASP A 81 -1.80 -9.17 15.66
CA ASP A 81 -1.79 -8.58 17.00
C ASP A 81 -0.36 -8.34 17.49
N PRO A 82 0.05 -7.08 17.73
CA PRO A 82 1.37 -6.77 18.29
C PRO A 82 1.57 -7.36 19.69
N ARG A 83 0.50 -7.76 20.39
CA ARG A 83 0.56 -8.46 21.69
C ARG A 83 0.99 -9.92 21.57
N GLN A 84 0.79 -10.54 20.40
CA GLN A 84 1.16 -11.94 20.15
C GLN A 84 2.52 -12.07 19.46
N HIS A 85 3.15 -10.95 19.11
CA HIS A 85 4.41 -10.95 18.39
C HIS A 85 5.60 -11.09 19.34
N ARG A 86 6.38 -12.16 19.19
CA ARG A 86 7.47 -12.55 20.11
C ARG A 86 8.60 -11.51 20.22
N CYS A 87 8.70 -10.58 19.26
CA CYS A 87 9.73 -9.55 19.20
C CYS A 87 9.28 -8.16 19.71
N VAL A 88 8.04 -8.00 20.19
CA VAL A 88 7.57 -6.70 20.70
C VAL A 88 7.90 -6.59 22.18
N SER A 89 8.72 -5.61 22.55
CA SER A 89 9.04 -5.33 23.96
C SER A 89 7.82 -4.76 24.68
N PRO A 90 7.59 -5.10 25.96
CA PRO A 90 6.49 -4.53 26.75
C PRO A 90 6.54 -2.99 26.82
N THR A 91 7.73 -2.39 26.73
CA THR A 91 7.90 -0.93 26.67
C THR A 91 7.39 -0.33 25.36
N GLU A 92 7.57 -1.02 24.24
CA GLU A 92 7.05 -0.60 22.93
C GLU A 92 5.54 -0.79 22.84
N LEU A 93 5.04 -1.92 23.37
CA LEU A 93 3.61 -2.19 23.43
C LEU A 93 2.85 -1.11 24.22
N ALA A 94 3.43 -0.66 25.34
CA ALA A 94 2.88 0.44 26.14
C ALA A 94 2.85 1.76 25.35
N LYS A 95 3.89 2.06 24.54
CA LYS A 95 3.93 3.27 23.69
C LYS A 95 2.94 3.21 22.52
N ILE A 96 2.76 2.04 21.90
CA ILE A 96 1.82 1.83 20.79
C ILE A 96 0.36 1.90 21.30
N THR A 97 0.08 1.38 22.49
CA THR A 97 -1.26 1.38 23.10
C THR A 97 -1.61 2.76 23.70
N LYS A 98 -0.62 3.54 24.13
CA LYS A 98 -0.83 4.88 24.72
C LYS A 98 -1.41 5.85 23.68
N GLY A 99 -2.69 6.18 23.83
CA GLY A 99 -3.44 7.06 22.93
C GLY A 99 -4.41 6.34 22.00
N LYS A 100 -4.36 5.00 21.93
CA LYS A 100 -5.41 4.19 21.32
C LYS A 100 -6.40 3.82 22.43
N GLN A 101 -7.32 4.73 22.75
CA GLN A 101 -8.48 4.37 23.58
C GLN A 101 -9.13 3.16 22.94
N GLY A 102 -9.43 2.13 23.74
CA GLY A 102 -9.99 0.87 23.25
C GLY A 102 -11.13 1.17 22.28
N GLN A 103 -10.92 0.82 21.00
CA GLN A 103 -11.96 0.94 20.00
C GLN A 103 -13.06 -0.04 20.38
N GLU A 104 -14.01 0.41 21.20
CA GLU A 104 -15.35 -0.15 21.12
C GLU A 104 -15.75 -0.04 19.65
N LYS A 105 -16.18 -1.16 19.07
CA LYS A 105 -16.76 -1.22 17.73
C LYS A 105 -18.07 -0.42 17.73
N GLN A 106 -17.98 0.90 17.80
CA GLN A 106 -19.10 1.77 17.51
C GLN A 106 -19.34 1.71 16.01
N ALA A 107 -20.60 1.56 15.62
CA ALA A 107 -20.99 1.54 14.22
C ALA A 107 -20.51 2.85 13.57
N ALA A 108 -19.59 2.73 12.61
CA ALA A 108 -19.11 3.89 11.89
C ALA A 108 -20.31 4.61 11.25
N PRO A 109 -20.50 5.92 11.47
CA PRO A 109 -21.64 6.65 10.93
C PRO A 109 -21.44 6.91 9.43
N TYR A 110 -21.60 5.88 8.60
CA TYR A 110 -21.37 5.93 7.16
C TYR A 110 -22.17 7.04 6.48
N ARG A 111 -23.42 7.26 6.91
CA ARG A 111 -24.27 8.31 6.35
C ARG A 111 -23.75 9.72 6.64
N ALA A 112 -23.19 9.94 7.83
CA ALA A 112 -22.60 11.23 8.18
C ALA A 112 -21.32 11.48 7.37
N ILE A 113 -20.48 10.46 7.20
CA ILE A 113 -19.23 10.55 6.43
C ILE A 113 -19.51 10.87 4.95
N VAL A 114 -20.50 10.20 4.34
CA VAL A 114 -20.84 10.39 2.91
C VAL A 114 -21.54 11.73 2.64
N THR A 115 -22.20 12.32 3.64
CA THR A 115 -22.92 13.60 3.48
C THR A 115 -22.06 14.81 3.82
N ASP A 116 -20.87 14.60 4.41
CA ASP A 116 -19.97 15.67 4.79
C ASP A 116 -19.31 16.33 3.56
N SER A 117 -19.46 17.65 3.44
CA SER A 117 -18.96 18.40 2.28
C SER A 117 -17.43 18.42 2.18
N CYS A 118 -16.71 18.30 3.30
CA CYS A 118 -15.24 18.21 3.29
C CYS A 118 -14.81 16.87 2.70
N VAL A 119 -15.46 15.77 3.09
CA VAL A 119 -15.16 14.42 2.55
C VAL A 119 -15.43 14.34 1.06
N ILE A 120 -16.59 14.83 0.60
CA ILE A 120 -16.94 14.86 -0.82
C ILE A 120 -15.93 15.71 -1.61
N GLY A 121 -15.53 16.87 -1.07
CA GLY A 121 -14.52 17.73 -1.69
C GLY A 121 -13.17 17.04 -1.87
N VAL A 122 -12.70 16.33 -0.84
CA VAL A 122 -11.45 15.53 -0.91
C VAL A 122 -11.57 14.42 -1.94
N TRP A 123 -12.71 13.73 -2.02
CA TRP A 123 -12.93 12.69 -3.02
C TRP A 123 -12.92 13.23 -4.45
N LEU A 124 -13.66 14.32 -4.72
CA LEU A 124 -13.68 14.95 -6.04
C LEU A 124 -12.29 15.43 -6.46
N SER A 125 -11.54 16.05 -5.54
CA SER A 125 -10.16 16.47 -5.78
C SER A 125 -9.24 15.28 -6.09
N THR A 126 -9.34 14.21 -5.31
CA THR A 126 -8.50 13.00 -5.48
C THR A 126 -8.83 12.29 -6.79
N ILE A 127 -10.11 12.20 -7.17
CA ILE A 127 -10.54 11.60 -8.43
C ILE A 127 -10.05 12.45 -9.61
N GLY A 128 -10.26 13.77 -9.56
CA GLY A 128 -9.80 14.68 -10.61
C GLY A 128 -8.28 14.62 -10.81
N GLY A 129 -7.52 14.64 -9.71
CA GLY A 129 -6.06 14.52 -9.75
C GLY A 129 -5.58 13.18 -10.32
N ASN A 130 -6.17 12.06 -9.88
CA ASN A 130 -5.81 10.73 -10.40
C ASN A 130 -6.21 10.55 -11.87
N LEU A 131 -7.40 11.00 -12.27
CA LEU A 131 -7.83 10.93 -13.66
C LEU A 131 -6.91 11.75 -14.56
N GLY A 132 -6.58 12.98 -14.17
CA GLY A 132 -5.65 13.83 -14.91
C GLY A 132 -4.28 13.16 -15.09
N PHE A 133 -3.74 12.59 -14.02
CA PHE A 133 -2.46 11.88 -14.06
C PHE A 133 -2.50 10.63 -14.96
N GLN A 134 -3.55 9.81 -14.86
CA GLN A 134 -3.70 8.61 -15.69
C GLN A 134 -3.90 8.94 -17.17
N ILE A 135 -4.69 9.97 -17.49
CA ILE A 135 -4.85 10.45 -18.88
C ILE A 135 -3.50 10.91 -19.44
N PHE A 136 -2.74 11.69 -18.68
CA PHE A 136 -1.42 12.14 -19.11
C PHE A 136 -0.45 10.97 -19.32
N LEU A 137 -0.43 9.98 -18.43
CA LEU A 137 0.43 8.80 -18.59
C LEU A 137 0.06 7.96 -19.81
N LEU A 138 -1.23 7.76 -20.08
CA LEU A 138 -1.69 6.92 -21.18
C LEU A 138 -1.49 7.60 -22.55
N TYR A 139 -1.83 8.88 -22.65
CA TYR A 139 -1.80 9.62 -23.91
C TYR A 139 -0.51 10.42 -24.12
N GLY A 140 0.31 10.62 -23.09
CA GLY A 140 1.58 11.33 -23.17
C GLY A 140 2.51 10.76 -24.25
N PRO A 141 2.77 9.43 -24.28
CA PRO A 141 3.60 8.83 -25.32
C PRO A 141 3.01 9.03 -26.73
N THR A 142 1.69 8.91 -26.87
CA THR A 142 0.98 9.08 -28.14
C THR A 142 1.00 10.52 -28.64
N TYR A 143 1.00 11.50 -27.73
CA TYR A 143 1.02 12.93 -28.06
C TYR A 143 2.42 13.43 -28.41
N ILE A 144 3.46 12.86 -27.79
CA ILE A 144 4.88 13.23 -28.01
C ILE A 144 5.47 12.52 -29.24
N ASN A 145 4.95 11.36 -29.64
CA ASN A 145 5.44 10.61 -30.80
C ASN A 145 4.86 11.09 -32.14
N LYS A 146 4.68 12.41 -32.28
CA LYS A 146 4.20 13.09 -33.48
C LYS A 146 5.04 14.35 -33.73
#